data_AF-A0A2A7MKN1-F1
#
_entry.id   AF-A0A2A7MKN1-F1
#
_cell.length_a   1.000
_cell.length_b   1.000
_cell.length_c   1.000
_cell.angle_alpha   90.00
_cell.angle_beta   90.00
_cell.angle_gamma   90.00
#
_symmetry.space_group_name_H-M   'P 1'
#
loop_
_entity.id
_entity.type
_entity.pdbx_description
1 polymer ?
#
loop_
_entity_poly.entity_id
_entity_poly.type
_entity_poly.pdbx_seq_one_letter_code
_entity_poly.pdbx_strand_id
1 'polypeptide(L)'
;MNYIYIVCDGKEITINSNDTAEAFQDFILKARYSDICFINGISDSGNRRIMINPKKVSLIMDVTQEVKRTTKSIRPIKVKSESNVPEKFIAEFTKIISENLEKALREVSKS
;
A
#
# COMPACT_ATOMS: atom_id res chain seq x y z
N MET A 1 -15.74 -1.18 -7.25
CA MET A 1 -14.35 -1.50 -6.92
C MET A 1 -14.10 -2.96 -7.24
N ASN A 2 -13.22 -3.19 -8.20
CA ASN A 2 -12.86 -4.50 -8.74
C ASN A 2 -11.48 -4.90 -8.24
N TYR A 3 -11.28 -6.20 -8.04
CA TYR A 3 -9.96 -6.76 -7.76
C TYR A 3 -9.50 -7.52 -8.99
N ILE A 4 -8.47 -6.99 -9.64
CA ILE A 4 -7.89 -7.55 -10.86
C ILE A 4 -6.63 -8.28 -10.47
N TYR A 5 -6.54 -9.54 -10.86
CA TYR A 5 -5.37 -10.37 -10.66
C TYR A 5 -4.60 -10.50 -11.97
N ILE A 6 -3.30 -10.22 -11.91
CA ILE A 6 -2.39 -10.21 -13.05
C ILE A 6 -1.20 -11.11 -12.73
N VAL A 7 -0.88 -12.02 -13.65
CA VAL A 7 0.38 -12.77 -13.61
C VAL A 7 1.32 -12.19 -14.66
N CYS A 8 2.48 -11.71 -14.24
CA CYS A 8 3.51 -11.13 -15.11
C CYS A 8 4.88 -11.65 -14.70
N ASP A 9 5.61 -12.29 -15.64
CA ASP A 9 6.96 -12.84 -15.40
C ASP A 9 7.00 -13.80 -14.19
N GLY A 10 5.96 -14.63 -14.05
CA GLY A 10 5.80 -15.55 -12.91
C GLY A 10 5.44 -14.90 -11.58
N LYS A 11 5.26 -13.57 -11.53
CA LYS A 11 4.84 -12.84 -10.33
C LYS A 11 3.35 -12.60 -10.36
N GLU A 12 2.72 -12.83 -9.22
CA GLU A 12 1.29 -12.64 -9.01
C GLU A 12 1.03 -11.26 -8.39
N ILE A 13 0.13 -10.50 -9.00
CA ILE A 13 -0.16 -9.12 -8.60
C ILE A 13 -1.67 -8.94 -8.53
N THR A 14 -2.20 -8.64 -7.35
CA THR A 14 -3.59 -8.24 -7.17
C THR A 14 -3.69 -6.72 -7.06
N ILE A 15 -4.58 -6.13 -7.86
CA ILE A 15 -4.75 -4.69 -7.98
C ILE A 15 -6.20 -4.35 -7.70
N ASN A 16 -6.44 -3.38 -6.82
CA ASN A 16 -7.75 -2.80 -6.65
C ASN A 16 -7.94 -1.64 -7.64
N SER A 17 -8.99 -1.68 -8.46
CA SER A 17 -9.25 -0.70 -9.52
C SER A 17 -10.73 -0.42 -9.71
N ASN A 18 -11.04 0.71 -10.35
CA ASN A 18 -12.38 1.00 -10.88
C ASN A 18 -12.59 0.44 -12.29
N ASP A 19 -11.52 0.05 -12.98
CA ASP A 19 -11.57 -0.54 -14.32
C ASP A 19 -11.86 -2.05 -14.27
N THR A 20 -12.28 -2.61 -15.40
CA THR A 20 -12.58 -4.04 -15.55
C THR A 20 -11.36 -4.84 -16.03
N ALA A 21 -11.41 -6.17 -15.92
CA ALA A 21 -10.35 -7.03 -16.43
C ALA A 21 -10.18 -6.89 -17.95
N GLU A 22 -11.26 -6.69 -18.70
CA GLU A 22 -11.24 -6.46 -20.15
C GLU A 22 -10.53 -5.15 -20.50
N ALA A 23 -10.78 -4.07 -19.75
CA ALA A 23 -10.09 -2.81 -19.95
C ALA A 23 -8.56 -2.96 -19.72
N PHE A 24 -8.17 -3.76 -18.73
CA PHE A 24 -6.77 -4.11 -18.51
C PHE A 24 -6.20 -4.94 -19.65
N GLN A 25 -6.91 -5.96 -20.14
CA GLN A 25 -6.48 -6.75 -21.29
C GLN A 25 -6.25 -5.87 -22.53
N ASP A 26 -7.20 -5.00 -22.86
CA ASP A 26 -7.08 -4.06 -23.97
C ASP A 26 -5.88 -3.12 -23.81
N PHE A 27 -5.67 -2.60 -22.59
CA PHE A 27 -4.52 -1.75 -22.28
C PHE A 27 -3.19 -2.47 -22.49
N ILE A 28 -3.06 -3.70 -21.99
CA ILE A 28 -1.84 -4.51 -22.14
C ILE A 28 -1.59 -4.90 -23.59
N LEU A 29 -2.64 -5.27 -24.33
CA LEU A 29 -2.55 -5.60 -25.75
C LEU A 29 -2.08 -4.40 -26.58
N LYS A 30 -2.58 -3.19 -26.29
CA LYS A 30 -2.11 -1.94 -26.92
C LYS A 30 -0.67 -1.62 -26.55
N ALA A 31 -0.24 -1.96 -25.34
CA ALA A 31 1.12 -1.76 -24.85
C ALA A 31 2.11 -2.87 -25.25
N ARG A 32 1.70 -3.90 -26.03
CA ARG A 32 2.50 -5.11 -26.32
C ARG A 32 3.90 -4.86 -26.92
N TYR A 33 4.10 -3.71 -27.55
CA TYR A 33 5.38 -3.34 -28.15
C TYR A 33 6.36 -2.71 -27.15
N SER A 34 5.87 -2.26 -26.01
CA SER A 34 6.68 -1.71 -24.93
C SER A 34 7.31 -2.82 -24.09
N ASP A 35 8.47 -2.55 -23.49
CA ASP A 35 9.06 -3.41 -22.46
C ASP A 35 8.55 -3.06 -21.06
N ILE A 36 7.90 -1.90 -20.91
CA ILE A 36 7.39 -1.40 -19.63
C ILE A 36 6.04 -0.71 -19.83
N CYS A 37 5.05 -1.05 -19.00
CA CYS A 37 3.87 -0.22 -18.78
C CYS A 37 3.58 -0.06 -17.29
N PHE A 38 2.85 0.99 -16.97
CA PHE A 38 2.51 1.34 -15.59
C PHE A 38 1.01 1.18 -15.36
N ILE A 39 0.67 0.51 -14.28
CA ILE A 39 -0.69 0.38 -13.77
C ILE A 39 -0.79 1.14 -12.46
N ASN A 40 -1.83 1.94 -12.30
CA ASN A 40 -2.18 2.52 -11.01
C ASN A 40 -3.12 1.57 -10.27
N GLY A 41 -2.75 1.15 -9.07
CA GLY A 41 -3.59 0.42 -8.14
C GLY A 41 -3.95 1.29 -6.94
N ILE A 42 -5.10 0.99 -6.34
CA ILE A 42 -5.52 1.60 -5.08
C ILE A 42 -5.13 0.66 -3.93
N SER A 43 -4.59 1.21 -2.84
CA SER A 43 -4.27 0.49 -1.59
C SER A 43 -4.72 1.30 -0.38
N ASP A 44 -4.69 0.70 0.81
CA ASP A 44 -5.07 1.38 2.05
C ASP A 44 -4.18 2.60 2.37
N SER A 45 -2.93 2.60 1.88
CA SER A 45 -1.98 3.72 1.99
C SER A 45 -2.05 4.72 0.83
N GLY A 46 -3.01 4.58 -0.09
CA GLY A 46 -3.20 5.46 -1.25
C GLY A 46 -2.86 4.81 -2.60
N ASN A 47 -2.57 5.64 -3.60
CA ASN A 47 -2.28 5.18 -4.96
C ASN A 47 -0.89 4.54 -5.05
N ARG A 48 -0.84 3.29 -5.53
CA ARG A 48 0.39 2.57 -5.84
C ARG A 48 0.58 2.50 -7.35
N ARG A 49 1.78 2.81 -7.83
CA ARG A 49 2.15 2.55 -9.23
C ARG A 49 2.88 1.21 -9.34
N ILE A 50 2.42 0.36 -10.25
CA ILE A 50 2.94 -0.97 -10.50
C ILE A 50 3.54 -0.98 -11.89
N MET A 51 4.80 -1.39 -12.00
CA MET A 51 5.53 -1.49 -13.25
C MET A 51 5.50 -2.94 -13.72
N ILE A 52 5.07 -3.19 -14.95
CA ILE A 52 5.01 -4.53 -15.54
C ILE A 52 5.56 -4.52 -16.96
N ASN A 53 6.03 -5.68 -17.42
CA ASN A 53 6.37 -5.88 -18.82
C ASN A 53 5.16 -6.52 -19.53
N PRO A 54 4.49 -5.81 -20.46
CA PRO A 54 3.28 -6.30 -21.10
C PRO A 54 3.51 -7.58 -21.92
N LYS A 55 4.73 -7.81 -22.44
CA LYS A 55 5.10 -9.04 -23.19
C LYS A 55 5.18 -10.28 -22.30
N LYS A 56 5.32 -10.08 -20.98
CA LYS A 56 5.45 -11.15 -19.99
C LYS A 56 4.17 -11.39 -19.20
N VAL A 57 3.07 -10.72 -19.54
CA VAL A 57 1.77 -10.95 -18.91
C VAL A 57 1.17 -12.23 -19.47
N SER A 58 0.88 -13.19 -18.58
CA SER A 58 0.32 -14.49 -18.95
C SER A 58 -1.15 -14.66 -18.56
N LEU A 59 -1.64 -13.86 -17.60
CA LEU A 59 -3.01 -13.94 -17.11
C LEU A 59 -3.48 -12.58 -16.62
N ILE A 60 -4.72 -12.23 -16.96
CA ILE A 60 -5.47 -11.12 -16.38
C ILE A 60 -6.88 -11.64 -16.10
N MET A 61 -7.35 -11.53 -14.86
CA MET A 61 -8.65 -12.03 -14.45
C MET A 61 -9.30 -11.14 -13.38
N ASP A 62 -10.63 -11.11 -13.38
CA ASP A 62 -11.42 -10.50 -12.30
C ASP A 62 -11.57 -11.52 -11.16
N VAL A 63 -11.12 -11.16 -9.96
CA VAL A 63 -11.22 -11.96 -8.71
C VAL A 63 -12.05 -11.24 -7.64
N THR A 64 -12.90 -10.30 -8.04
CA THR A 64 -13.66 -9.44 -7.12
C THR A 64 -14.55 -10.25 -6.18
N GLN A 65 -15.19 -11.31 -6.69
CA GLN A 65 -16.10 -12.12 -5.88
C GLN A 65 -15.34 -12.98 -4.87
N GLU A 66 -14.21 -13.55 -5.28
CA GLU A 66 -13.31 -14.37 -4.47
C GLU A 66 -12.74 -13.54 -3.31
N VAL A 67 -12.26 -12.32 -3.60
CA VAL A 67 -11.76 -11.40 -2.57
C VAL A 67 -12.87 -10.99 -1.61
N LYS A 68 -14.07 -10.66 -2.10
CA LYS A 68 -15.23 -10.31 -1.25
C LYS A 68 -15.71 -11.47 -0.38
N ARG A 69 -15.70 -12.71 -0.88
CA ARG A 69 -16.05 -13.91 -0.09
C ARG A 69 -15.02 -14.17 1.01
N THR A 70 -13.74 -14.08 0.67
CA THR A 70 -12.65 -14.34 1.61
C THR A 70 -12.60 -13.29 2.72
N THR A 71 -12.76 -12.00 2.40
CA THR A 71 -12.79 -10.92 3.39
C THR A 71 -13.99 -10.98 4.33
N LYS A 72 -15.15 -11.50 3.89
CA LYS A 72 -16.28 -11.78 4.80
C LYS A 72 -16.01 -12.98 5.73
N SER A 73 -15.20 -13.94 5.27
CA SER A 73 -14.86 -15.16 6.01
C SER A 73 -13.73 -14.97 7.01
N ILE A 74 -12.83 -14.02 6.77
CA ILE A 74 -11.74 -13.70 7.69
C ILE A 74 -12.33 -12.83 8.79
N ARG A 75 -12.54 -13.41 9.99
CA ARG A 75 -12.71 -12.59 11.19
C ARG A 75 -11.47 -11.69 11.29
N PRO A 76 -11.59 -10.36 11.45
CA PRO A 76 -10.43 -9.50 11.60
C PRO A 76 -9.57 -10.07 12.72
N ILE A 77 -8.31 -10.38 12.40
CA ILE A 77 -7.33 -10.71 13.43
C ILE A 77 -7.18 -9.44 14.24
N LYS A 78 -7.78 -9.44 15.44
CA LYS A 78 -7.63 -8.37 16.41
C LYS A 78 -6.18 -8.44 16.87
N VAL A 79 -5.30 -7.75 16.15
CA VAL A 79 -3.92 -7.56 16.58
C VAL A 79 -4.04 -6.77 17.89
N LYS A 80 -3.83 -7.44 19.02
CA LYS A 80 -3.62 -6.74 20.27
C LYS A 80 -2.38 -5.87 20.02
N SER A 81 -2.59 -4.57 19.89
CA SER A 81 -1.50 -3.60 20.00
C SER A 81 -1.04 -3.64 21.46
N GLU A 82 -0.25 -4.65 21.82
CA GLU A 82 0.61 -4.56 22.99
C GLU A 82 1.69 -3.55 22.63
N SER A 83 1.35 -2.28 22.78
CA SER A 83 2.33 -1.21 22.89
C SER A 83 3.15 -1.51 24.14
N ASN A 84 4.20 -2.32 23.99
CA ASN A 84 5.20 -2.56 25.02
C ASN A 84 6.18 -1.38 25.12
N VAL A 85 5.71 -0.15 24.92
CA VAL A 85 6.52 1.03 25.23
C VAL A 85 6.50 1.18 26.74
N PRO A 86 7.63 0.93 27.44
CA PRO A 86 7.64 1.02 28.89
C PRO A 86 7.32 2.44 29.30
N GLU A 87 6.43 2.65 30.27
CA GLU A 87 6.07 3.99 30.76
C GLU A 87 7.31 4.83 31.15
N LYS A 88 8.37 4.16 31.61
CA LYS A 88 9.67 4.77 31.90
C LYS A 88 10.30 5.42 30.67
N PHE A 89 10.19 4.81 29.49
CA PHE A 89 10.71 5.36 28.23
C PHE A 89 9.92 6.61 27.81
N ILE A 90 8.60 6.61 27.97
CA ILE A 90 7.75 7.77 27.67
C ILE A 90 8.12 8.94 28.60
N ALA A 91 8.29 8.68 29.90
CA ALA A 91 8.67 9.69 30.87
C ALA A 91 10.05 10.30 30.57
N GLU A 92 11.03 9.47 30.25
CA GLU A 92 12.40 9.90 29.94
C GLU A 92 12.46 10.72 28.64
N PHE A 93 11.75 10.28 27.60
CA PHE A 93 11.67 10.99 26.32
C PHE A 93 10.94 12.33 26.46
N THR A 94 9.86 12.38 27.25
CA THR A 94 9.12 13.62 27.52
C THR A 94 10.01 14.63 28.25
N LYS A 95 10.79 14.18 29.23
CA LYS A 95 11.74 15.04 29.95
C LYS A 95 12.79 15.65 29.02
N ILE A 96 13.38 14.85 28.13
CA ILE A 96 14.37 15.32 27.14
C ILE A 96 13.76 16.38 26.21
N ILE A 97 12.53 16.16 25.74
CA ILE A 97 11.84 17.13 24.88
C ILE A 97 11.63 18.44 25.64
N SER A 98 11.10 18.39 26.87
CA SER A 98 10.84 19.60 27.68
C SER A 98 12.11 20.39 27.97
N GLU A 99 13.20 19.73 28.36
CA GLU A 99 14.49 20.38 28.65
C GLU A 99 15.09 21.06 27.40
N ASN A 100 14.98 20.41 26.24
CA ASN A 100 15.45 20.98 24.98
C ASN A 100 14.57 22.14 24.51
N LEU A 101 13.25 22.06 24.72
CA LEU A 101 12.32 23.15 24.39
C LEU A 101 12.59 24.39 25.25
N GLU A 102 12.80 24.21 26.56
CA GLU A 102 13.14 25.32 27.46
C GLU A 102 14.47 25.98 27.10
N LYS A 103 15.48 25.19 26.72
CA LYS A 103 16.77 25.72 26.25
C LYS A 103 16.59 26.55 24.99
N ALA A 104 15.88 26.02 23.99
CA ALA A 104 15.61 26.73 22.74
C ALA A 104 14.86 28.05 22.97
N LEU A 105 13.84 28.05 23.84
CA LEU A 105 13.09 29.27 24.17
C LEU A 105 13.96 30.32 24.88
N ARG A 106 14.86 29.91 25.78
CA ARG A 106 15.79 30.84 26.47
C ARG A 106 16.83 31.44 25.52
N GLU A 107 17.27 30.69 24.52
CA GLU A 107 18.19 31.21 23.49
C GLU A 107 17.50 32.23 22.59
N VAL A 108 16.23 31.98 22.22
CA VAL A 108 15.42 32.93 21.43
C VAL A 108 15.10 34.20 22.22
N SER A 109 14.84 34.13 23.53
CA SER A 109 14.56 35.32 24.36
C SER A 109 15.79 36.17 24.71
N LYS A 110 17.00 35.76 24.34
CA LYS A 110 18.25 36.55 24.51
C LYS A 110 18.71 37.25 23.22
N SER A 111 18.04 36.99 22.09
CA SER A 111 18.19 37.72 20.82
C SER A 111 17.25 38.92 20.76
#